data_AF-A0A673LMH6-F1
#
_entry.id   AF-A0A673LMH6-F1
#
_cell.length_a   1.000
_cell.length_b   1.000
_cell.length_c   1.000
_cell.angle_alpha   90.00
_cell.angle_beta   90.00
_cell.angle_gamma   90.00
#
_symmetry.space_group_name_H-M   'P 1'
#
loop_
_entity.id
_entity.type
_entity.pdbx_description
1 polymer ?
#
loop_
_entity_poly.entity_id
_entity_poly.type
_entity_poly.pdbx_seq_one_letter_code
_entity_poly.pdbx_strand_id
1 'polypeptide(L)'
;GKKQIIKLLQEENPSRSVAKEVGCSQSAISKIWCKYKQNGKVTKGKHTGRPRKTSKRQDRKLKAICLENRKCTTKQMKHKWAETGVNVCDRTVRNRLNEMRFIYRKKKTRLQWAKEKQSWSVDESDIQ
;
A
#
# COMPACT_ATOMS: atom_id res chain seq x y z
N GLY A 1 -9.02 -8.79 -28.07
CA GLY A 1 -8.00 -8.53 -27.00
C GLY A 1 -6.63 -8.15 -27.58
N LYS A 2 -5.65 -7.67 -26.80
CA LYS A 2 -4.35 -7.14 -27.35
C LYS A 2 -3.60 -8.08 -28.30
N LYS A 3 -3.66 -9.40 -28.08
CA LYS A 3 -3.04 -10.41 -28.97
C LYS A 3 -3.74 -10.52 -30.33
N GLN A 4 -5.07 -10.44 -30.36
CA GLN A 4 -5.86 -10.43 -31.60
C GLN A 4 -5.52 -9.22 -32.47
N ILE A 5 -5.33 -8.04 -31.86
CA ILE A 5 -4.90 -6.82 -32.58
C ILE A 5 -3.55 -7.04 -33.28
N ILE A 6 -2.60 -7.69 -32.61
CA ILE A 6 -1.28 -7.98 -33.22
C ILE A 6 -1.44 -8.94 -34.39
N LYS A 7 -2.23 -10.01 -34.22
CA LYS A 7 -2.48 -11.00 -35.28
C LYS A 7 -3.06 -10.34 -36.54
N LEU A 8 -4.11 -9.54 -36.38
CA LEU A 8 -4.74 -8.82 -37.49
C LEU A 8 -3.77 -7.84 -38.19
N LEU A 9 -2.91 -7.16 -37.43
CA LEU A 9 -1.89 -6.26 -37.99
C LEU A 9 -0.72 -6.99 -38.66
N GLN A 10 -0.45 -8.26 -38.31
CA GLN A 10 0.54 -9.10 -39.00
C GLN A 10 0.01 -9.61 -40.35
N GLU A 11 -1.31 -9.78 -40.48
CA GLU A 11 -2.02 -10.12 -41.72
C GLU A 11 -2.17 -8.89 -42.66
N GLU A 12 -1.30 -7.87 -42.51
CA GLU A 12 -1.27 -6.63 -43.30
C GLU A 12 -2.57 -5.80 -43.34
N ASN A 13 -3.50 -6.05 -42.43
CA ASN A 13 -4.72 -5.26 -42.35
C ASN A 13 -4.42 -3.80 -41.96
N PRO A 14 -5.03 -2.81 -42.64
CA PRO A 14 -4.85 -1.42 -42.28
C PRO A 14 -5.39 -1.16 -40.86
N SER A 15 -4.65 -0.38 -40.08
CA SER A 15 -4.98 -0.09 -38.66
C SER A 15 -6.40 0.45 -38.46
N ARG A 16 -6.97 1.12 -39.47
CA ARG A 16 -8.35 1.63 -39.46
C ARG A 16 -9.39 0.51 -39.51
N SER A 17 -9.14 -0.55 -40.26
CA SER A 17 -10.02 -1.72 -40.33
C SER A 17 -10.00 -2.48 -39.00
N VAL A 18 -8.79 -2.76 -38.50
CA VAL A 18 -8.58 -3.42 -37.20
C VAL A 18 -9.21 -2.63 -36.05
N ALA A 19 -9.15 -1.29 -36.09
CA ALA A 19 -9.81 -0.44 -35.10
C ALA A 19 -11.34 -0.62 -35.07
N LYS A 20 -11.98 -0.68 -36.25
CA LYS A 20 -13.42 -0.91 -36.38
C LYS A 20 -13.83 -2.29 -35.89
N GLU A 21 -13.11 -3.33 -36.32
CA GLU A 21 -13.37 -4.72 -35.95
C GLU A 21 -13.25 -4.95 -34.43
N VAL A 22 -12.22 -4.37 -33.81
CA VAL A 22 -11.93 -4.57 -32.39
C VAL A 22 -12.67 -3.54 -31.50
N GLY A 23 -13.40 -2.58 -32.08
CA GLY A 23 -14.12 -1.53 -31.35
C GLY A 23 -13.20 -0.61 -30.53
N CYS A 24 -11.98 -0.37 -30.99
CA CYS A 24 -10.97 0.46 -30.32
C CYS A 24 -10.61 1.69 -31.15
N SER A 25 -10.06 2.73 -30.54
CA SER A 25 -9.54 3.86 -31.30
C SER A 25 -8.31 3.46 -32.11
N GLN A 26 -8.14 4.05 -33.30
CA GLN A 26 -6.95 3.82 -34.14
C GLN A 26 -5.65 4.22 -33.41
N SER A 27 -5.69 5.22 -32.52
CA SER A 27 -4.55 5.60 -31.67
C SER A 27 -4.18 4.51 -30.65
N ALA A 28 -5.15 3.77 -30.12
CA ALA A 28 -4.88 2.63 -29.24
C ALA A 28 -4.23 1.47 -30.03
N ILE A 29 -4.71 1.19 -31.25
CA ILE A 29 -4.12 0.19 -32.16
C ILE A 29 -2.66 0.54 -32.47
N SER A 30 -2.40 1.79 -32.87
CA SER A 30 -1.04 2.29 -33.15
C SER A 30 -0.11 2.13 -31.94
N LYS A 31 -0.54 2.52 -30.74
CA LYS A 31 0.25 2.34 -29.50
C LYS A 31 0.56 0.87 -29.21
N ILE A 32 -0.39 -0.02 -29.44
CA ILE A 32 -0.20 -1.47 -29.26
C ILE A 32 0.84 -1.99 -30.25
N TRP A 33 0.74 -1.59 -31.52
CA TRP A 33 1.66 -2.01 -32.58
C TRP A 33 3.08 -1.51 -32.35
N CYS A 34 3.27 -0.22 -32.05
CA CYS A 34 4.58 0.34 -31.75
C CYS A 34 5.23 -0.38 -30.55
N LYS A 35 4.46 -0.63 -29.48
CA LYS A 35 4.96 -1.37 -28.32
C LYS A 35 5.33 -2.81 -28.67
N TYR A 36 4.57 -3.47 -29.54
CA TYR A 36 4.88 -4.81 -30.03
C TYR A 36 6.16 -4.84 -30.85
N LYS A 37 6.31 -3.93 -31.83
CA LYS A 37 7.52 -3.83 -32.66
C LYS A 37 8.78 -3.54 -31.86
N GLN A 38 8.67 -2.72 -30.79
CA GLN A 38 9.80 -2.38 -29.94
C GLN A 38 10.21 -3.53 -29.00
N ASN A 39 9.25 -4.19 -28.34
CA ASN A 39 9.53 -5.10 -27.22
C ASN A 39 9.24 -6.58 -27.52
N GLY A 40 8.68 -6.90 -28.70
CA GLY A 40 8.20 -8.23 -29.08
C GLY A 40 6.98 -8.73 -28.28
N LYS A 41 6.45 -7.92 -27.34
CA LYS A 41 5.35 -8.32 -26.45
C LYS A 41 4.48 -7.14 -26.04
N VAL A 42 3.18 -7.41 -25.86
CA VAL A 42 2.19 -6.41 -25.42
C VAL A 42 1.68 -6.71 -24.00
N THR A 43 2.55 -7.25 -23.16
CA THR A 43 2.26 -7.45 -21.75
C THR A 43 2.16 -6.09 -21.02
N LYS A 44 1.32 -6.04 -19.98
CA LYS A 44 1.32 -4.90 -19.06
C LYS A 44 2.67 -4.89 -18.33
N GLY A 45 3.33 -3.73 -18.30
CA GLY A 45 4.57 -3.56 -17.53
C GLY A 45 4.27 -3.62 -16.03
N LYS A 46 5.29 -3.93 -15.22
CA LYS A 46 5.18 -3.73 -13.77
C LYS A 46 5.08 -2.24 -13.51
N HIS A 47 3.99 -1.79 -12.90
CA HIS A 47 3.88 -0.43 -12.40
C HIS A 47 4.48 -0.40 -10.99
N THR A 48 5.51 0.41 -10.78
CA THR A 48 5.93 0.77 -9.43
C THR A 48 4.92 1.77 -8.88
N GLY A 49 4.37 1.49 -7.70
CA GLY A 49 3.50 2.45 -7.01
C GLY A 49 4.26 3.71 -6.60
N ARG A 50 3.57 4.62 -5.89
CA ARG A 50 4.19 5.86 -5.39
C ARG A 50 5.44 5.55 -4.55
N PRO A 51 6.57 6.25 -4.79
CA PRO A 51 7.76 6.12 -3.95
C PRO A 51 7.46 6.37 -2.47
N ARG A 52 8.22 5.70 -1.60
CA ARG A 52 8.08 5.87 -0.15
C ARG A 52 8.57 7.24 0.27
N LYS A 53 7.94 7.83 1.29
CA LYS A 53 8.43 9.05 1.96
C LYS A 53 9.67 8.79 2.82
N THR A 54 9.91 7.53 3.20
CA THR A 54 11.02 7.13 4.08
C THR A 54 12.01 6.25 3.33
N SER A 55 13.28 6.39 3.70
CA SER A 55 14.37 5.56 3.21
C SER A 55 14.65 4.39 4.16
N LYS A 56 15.32 3.35 3.65
CA LYS A 56 15.77 2.21 4.48
C LYS A 56 16.65 2.65 5.65
N ARG A 57 17.48 3.69 5.49
CA ARG A 57 18.33 4.24 6.57
C ARG A 57 17.48 4.86 7.68
N GLN A 58 16.44 5.62 7.33
CA GLN A 58 15.52 6.21 8.30
C GLN A 58 14.71 5.12 9.01
N ASP A 59 14.28 4.07 8.31
CA ASP A 59 13.57 2.94 8.90
C ASP A 59 14.45 2.20 9.94
N ARG A 60 15.76 2.06 9.70
CA ARG A 60 16.72 1.53 10.69
C ARG A 60 16.83 2.41 11.93
N LYS A 61 16.81 3.74 11.78
CA LYS A 61 16.78 4.66 12.93
C LYS A 61 15.50 4.49 13.75
N LEU A 62 14.36 4.33 13.09
CA LEU A 62 13.10 4.04 13.78
C LEU A 62 13.17 2.73 14.58
N LYS A 63 13.80 1.69 14.03
CA LYS A 63 14.05 0.44 14.76
C LYS A 63 14.92 0.67 16.00
N ALA A 64 15.98 1.47 15.89
CA ALA A 64 16.84 1.81 17.03
C ALA A 64 16.07 2.54 18.14
N ILE A 65 15.25 3.53 17.78
CA ILE A 65 14.36 4.24 18.72
C ILE A 65 13.43 3.25 19.46
N CYS A 66 12.88 2.28 18.72
CA CYS A 66 12.00 1.27 19.31
C CYS A 66 12.74 0.30 20.25
N LEU A 67 14.01 0.00 19.97
CA LEU A 67 14.84 -0.89 20.79
C LEU A 67 15.31 -0.21 22.08
N GLU A 68 15.65 1.08 21.99
CA GLU A 68 16.10 1.90 23.12
C GLU A 68 15.01 2.00 24.21
N ASN A 69 13.74 2.15 23.81
CA ASN A 69 12.63 2.13 24.75
C ASN A 69 11.47 1.28 24.24
N ARG A 70 11.47 -0.02 24.57
CA ARG A 70 10.41 -0.96 24.14
C ARG A 70 9.01 -0.59 24.63
N LYS A 71 8.87 0.25 25.67
CA LYS A 71 7.59 0.70 26.21
C LYS A 71 7.04 1.96 25.53
N CYS A 72 7.83 2.61 24.66
CA CYS A 72 7.41 3.83 23.99
C CYS A 72 6.27 3.56 23.00
N THR A 73 5.38 4.53 22.86
CA THR A 73 4.22 4.48 21.97
C THR A 73 4.62 4.95 20.57
N THR A 74 3.83 4.59 19.56
CA THR A 74 4.08 5.03 18.17
C THR A 74 4.09 6.54 18.01
N LYS A 75 3.32 7.26 18.84
CA LYS A 75 3.30 8.73 18.86
C LYS A 75 4.62 9.28 19.39
N GLN A 76 5.14 8.72 20.50
CA GLN A 76 6.45 9.10 21.04
C GLN A 76 7.58 8.77 20.04
N MET A 77 7.53 7.60 19.40
CA MET A 77 8.48 7.24 18.34
C MET A 77 8.42 8.20 17.17
N LYS A 78 7.22 8.61 16.73
CA LYS A 78 7.05 9.60 15.67
C LYS A 78 7.73 10.92 16.02
N HIS A 79 7.53 11.44 17.24
CA HIS A 79 8.16 12.69 17.69
C HIS A 79 9.68 12.58 17.70
N LYS A 80 10.24 11.53 18.32
CA LYS A 80 11.70 11.30 18.34
C LYS A 80 12.27 11.09 16.92
N TRP A 81 11.51 10.44 16.04
CA TRP A 81 11.93 10.24 14.65
C TRP A 81 11.87 11.52 13.82
N ALA A 82 10.96 12.45 14.14
CA ALA A 82 10.85 13.74 13.48
C ALA A 82 12.09 14.64 13.70
N GLU A 83 12.76 14.51 14.84
CA GLU A 83 14.06 15.17 15.12
C GLU A 83 15.13 14.80 14.08
N THR A 84 15.01 13.63 13.45
CA THR A 84 15.92 13.19 12.38
C THR A 84 15.54 13.72 10.99
N GLY A 85 14.59 14.66 10.92
CA GLY A 85 14.07 15.28 9.69
C GLY A 85 12.93 14.51 9.02
N VAL A 86 12.36 13.49 9.68
CA VAL A 86 11.30 12.64 9.10
C VAL A 86 9.93 13.01 9.66
N ASN A 87 9.22 13.90 8.97
CA ASN A 87 7.84 14.23 9.36
C ASN A 87 6.82 13.26 8.73
N VAL A 88 6.29 12.33 9.52
CA VAL A 88 5.28 11.35 9.11
C VAL A 88 4.17 11.21 10.14
N CYS A 89 3.08 10.56 9.76
CA CYS A 89 2.01 10.22 10.71
C CYS A 89 2.29 8.90 11.44
N ASP A 90 1.62 8.68 12.58
CA ASP A 90 1.73 7.46 13.39
C ASP A 90 1.40 6.19 12.59
N ARG A 91 0.53 6.30 11.57
CA ARG A 91 0.21 5.18 10.67
C ARG A 91 1.43 4.75 9.87
N THR A 92 2.22 5.69 9.37
CA THR A 92 3.47 5.37 8.65
C THR A 92 4.46 4.67 9.56
N VAL A 93 4.63 5.16 10.80
CA VAL A 93 5.48 4.51 11.82
C VAL A 93 5.07 3.05 12.03
N ARG A 94 3.77 2.80 12.24
CA ARG A 94 3.24 1.43 12.38
C ARG A 94 3.49 0.56 11.15
N ASN A 95 3.24 1.11 9.95
CA ASN A 95 3.49 0.39 8.71
C ASN A 95 4.97 0.01 8.56
N ARG A 96 5.90 0.90 8.91
CA ARG A 96 7.34 0.61 8.87
C ARG A 96 7.74 -0.49 9.85
N LEU A 97 7.25 -0.40 11.09
CA LEU A 97 7.52 -1.42 12.11
C LEU A 97 6.96 -2.78 11.70
N ASN A 98 5.74 -2.82 11.15
CA ASN A 98 5.12 -4.05 10.65
C ASN A 98 5.90 -4.65 9.46
N GLU A 99 6.35 -3.83 8.51
CA GLU A 99 7.17 -4.30 7.38
C GLU A 99 8.50 -4.91 7.84
N MET A 100 9.09 -4.34 8.89
CA MET A 100 10.29 -4.89 9.53
C MET A 100 10.00 -6.03 10.52
N ARG A 101 8.72 -6.46 10.64
CA ARG A 101 8.24 -7.48 11.58
C ARG A 101 8.64 -7.20 13.03
N PHE A 102 8.67 -5.93 13.42
CA PHE A 102 9.10 -5.51 14.75
C PHE A 102 7.91 -5.36 15.71
N ILE A 103 8.10 -5.82 16.95
CA ILE A 103 7.07 -5.73 18.00
C ILE A 103 7.15 -4.36 18.65
N TYR A 104 6.01 -3.69 18.79
CA TYR A 104 5.89 -2.40 19.45
C TYR A 104 4.65 -2.35 20.32
N ARG A 105 4.64 -1.46 21.31
CA ARG A 105 3.50 -1.29 22.21
C ARG A 105 2.30 -0.69 21.44
N LYS A 106 1.22 -1.45 21.38
CA LYS A 106 -0.09 -0.97 20.88
C LYS A 106 -0.90 -0.48 22.08
N LYS A 107 -1.46 0.74 22.00
CA LYS A 107 -2.43 1.20 23.01
C LYS A 107 -3.69 0.35 22.85
N LYS A 108 -4.03 -0.47 23.85
CA LYS A 108 -5.35 -1.10 23.92
C LYS A 108 -6.38 0.01 24.14
N THR A 109 -7.39 0.09 23.29
CA THR A 109 -8.46 1.06 23.46
C THR A 109 -9.32 0.63 24.66
N ARG A 110 -9.43 1.50 25.68
CA ARG A 110 -10.31 1.32 26.86
C ARG A 110 -11.78 1.09 26.47
N LEU A 111 -12.12 1.41 25.22
CA LEU A 111 -13.42 1.15 24.60
C LEU A 111 -13.81 -0.34 24.61
N GLN A 112 -12.87 -1.26 24.40
CA GLN A 112 -13.19 -2.70 24.41
C GLN A 112 -13.59 -3.17 25.82
N TRP A 113 -12.81 -2.76 26.83
CA TRP A 113 -13.13 -2.99 28.23
C TRP A 113 -14.48 -2.37 28.61
N ALA A 114 -14.76 -1.13 28.17
CA ALA A 114 -16.02 -0.46 28.47
C ALA A 114 -17.24 -1.15 27.83
N LYS A 115 -17.10 -1.68 26.60
CA LYS A 115 -18.15 -2.47 25.95
C LYS A 115 -18.41 -3.78 26.69
N GLU A 116 -17.36 -4.46 27.12
CA GLU A 116 -17.44 -5.73 27.87
C GLU A 116 -18.07 -5.55 29.26
N LYS A 117 -17.88 -4.39 29.88
CA LYS A 117 -18.44 -4.03 31.21
C LYS A 117 -19.75 -3.25 31.13
N GLN A 118 -20.35 -3.12 29.94
CA GLN A 118 -21.56 -2.32 29.76
C GLN A 118 -22.80 -2.95 30.42
N SER A 119 -22.79 -4.28 30.63
CA SER A 119 -23.87 -5.05 31.28
C SER A 119 -23.58 -5.40 32.74
N TRP A 120 -22.61 -4.74 33.39
CA TRP A 120 -22.35 -4.95 34.81
C TRP A 120 -23.41 -4.22 35.64
N SER A 121 -24.44 -4.94 36.09
CA SER A 121 -25.32 -4.56 37.19
C SER A 121 -24.80 -5.22 38.49
N VAL A 122 -24.86 -4.48 39.60
CA VAL A 122 -24.67 -5.06 40.93
C VAL A 122 -25.91 -5.92 41.20
N ASP A 123 -25.74 -7.22 41.41
CA ASP A 123 -26.84 -8.06 41.87
C ASP A 123 -27.31 -7.52 43.23
N GLU A 124 -28.56 -7.07 43.32
CA GLU A 124 -29.22 -6.61 44.56
C GLU A 124 -29.53 -7.77 45.54
N SER A 125 -28.79 -8.88 45.44
CA SER A 125 -29.01 -10.09 46.24
C SER A 125 -28.39 -10.03 47.64
N ASP A 126 -27.54 -9.03 47.92
CA ASP A 126 -26.74 -8.94 49.16
C ASP A 126 -27.16 -7.78 50.07
N ILE A 127 -28.46 -7.49 50.16
CA ILE A 127 -29.02 -6.71 51.28
C ILE A 127 -29.99 -7.61 52.03
N GLN A 128 -29.48 -8.24 53.09
CA GLN A 128 -30.25 -8.99 54.08
C GLN A 128 -30.09 -8.32 55.44
#